data_AF-A0A5N4B5N5-F1
#
_entry.id   AF-A0A5N4B5N5-F1
#
_cell.length_a   1.000
_cell.length_b   1.000
_cell.length_c   1.000
_cell.angle_alpha   90.00
_cell.angle_beta   90.00
_cell.angle_gamma   90.00
#
_symmetry.space_group_name_H-M   'P 1'
#
loop_
_entity.id
_entity.type
_entity.pdbx_description
1 polymer ?
#
loop_
_entity_poly.entity_id
_entity_poly.type
_entity_poly.pdbx_seq_one_letter_code
_entity_poly.pdbx_strand_id
1 'polypeptide(L)'
;MQLTIRYMSYLFITGDRFCGPKRSWSAEEKDAVLLDFANCIEIKKLPSYHDVQAAASKHSVLCNRSPTSIRLWIENQIMKKRKSCELSGNGGGHKDKVIKRIRWSIEEQNTLNSEFARHIRGNTLPSQSEIQAVIDNNPHMQQRSVKCIKTTVLNARIKYRAS
;
A
#
# COMPACT_ATOMS: atom_id res chain seq x y z
N MET A 1 -43.19 21.48 -4.48
CA MET A 1 -42.53 20.34 -3.81
C MET A 1 -41.68 19.62 -4.84
N GLN A 2 -40.35 19.78 -4.80
CA GLN A 2 -39.44 19.24 -5.82
C GLN A 2 -38.96 17.84 -5.41
N LEU A 3 -39.35 16.83 -6.19
CA LEU A 3 -38.83 15.46 -6.12
C LEU A 3 -37.48 15.42 -6.84
N THR A 4 -36.38 15.31 -6.09
CA THR A 4 -35.05 15.04 -6.66
C THR A 4 -34.84 13.53 -6.72
N ILE A 5 -35.06 12.98 -7.92
CA ILE A 5 -34.67 11.62 -8.28
C ILE A 5 -33.14 11.60 -8.38
N ARG A 6 -32.46 11.04 -7.36
CA ARG A 6 -31.02 10.76 -7.45
C ARG A 6 -30.81 9.48 -8.25
N TYR A 7 -30.22 9.66 -9.43
CA TYR A 7 -29.73 8.61 -10.31
C TYR A 7 -28.87 7.58 -9.54
N MET A 8 -29.33 6.33 -9.48
CA MET A 8 -28.48 5.18 -9.22
C MET A 8 -27.87 4.74 -10.55
N SER A 9 -26.64 5.19 -10.80
CA SER A 9 -25.80 4.65 -11.87
C SER A 9 -25.26 3.28 -11.46
N TYR A 10 -25.94 2.23 -11.90
CA TYR A 10 -25.38 0.88 -11.98
C TYR A 10 -24.33 0.87 -13.09
N LEU A 11 -23.05 0.92 -12.71
CA LEU A 11 -21.94 0.74 -13.63
C LEU A 11 -21.56 -0.74 -13.67
N PHE A 12 -21.67 -1.27 -14.89
CA PHE A 12 -21.40 -2.63 -15.29
C PHE A 12 -19.97 -3.09 -15.00
N ILE A 13 -19.87 -4.41 -14.88
CA ILE A 13 -18.70 -5.24 -14.67
C ILE A 13 -17.70 -5.04 -15.82
N THR A 14 -16.56 -4.42 -15.53
CA THR A 14 -15.29 -4.72 -16.20
C THR A 14 -14.29 -5.12 -15.12
N GLY A 15 -13.52 -6.19 -15.40
CA GLY A 15 -12.61 -6.85 -14.45
C GLY A 15 -11.37 -6.03 -14.05
N ASP A 16 -11.44 -4.71 -14.07
CA ASP A 16 -10.44 -3.84 -13.47
C ASP A 16 -10.87 -3.55 -12.03
N ARG A 17 -10.09 -4.08 -11.07
CA ARG A 17 -10.21 -3.69 -9.66
C ARG A 17 -9.82 -2.23 -9.53
N PHE A 18 -10.78 -1.33 -9.74
CA PHE A 18 -10.62 0.09 -9.49
C PHE A 18 -10.38 0.29 -7.98
N CYS A 19 -9.11 0.25 -7.58
CA CYS A 19 -8.70 0.69 -6.26
C CYS A 19 -8.81 2.20 -6.26
N GLY A 20 -9.96 2.74 -5.86
CA GLY A 20 -10.11 4.16 -5.59
C GLY A 20 -9.02 4.67 -4.62
N PRO A 21 -8.81 5.99 -4.54
CA PRO A 21 -7.78 6.58 -3.69
C PRO A 21 -7.87 6.02 -2.27
N LYS A 22 -6.72 5.60 -1.71
CA LYS A 22 -6.63 5.02 -0.37
C LYS A 22 -7.07 6.06 0.67
N ARG A 23 -8.34 6.03 1.05
CA ARG A 23 -8.91 6.91 2.08
C ARG A 23 -8.53 6.39 3.47
N SER A 24 -7.73 7.18 4.18
CA SER A 24 -7.40 6.95 5.59
C SER A 24 -8.65 6.84 6.45
N TRP A 25 -8.61 6.02 7.50
CA TRP A 25 -9.69 5.88 8.47
C TRP A 25 -9.65 7.02 9.49
N SER A 26 -10.76 7.75 9.63
CA SER A 26 -10.91 8.77 10.68
C SER A 26 -10.99 8.12 12.06
N ALA A 27 -10.91 8.93 13.13
CA ALA A 27 -11.13 8.42 14.48
C ALA A 27 -12.58 7.96 14.66
N GLU A 28 -13.57 8.76 14.21
CA GLU A 28 -14.98 8.42 14.38
C GLU A 28 -15.37 7.15 13.60
N GLU A 29 -14.80 6.95 12.40
CA GLU A 29 -15.03 5.73 11.62
C GLU A 29 -14.50 4.49 12.37
N LYS A 30 -13.36 4.59 13.05
CA LYS A 30 -12.80 3.47 13.82
C LYS A 30 -13.64 3.17 15.04
N ASP A 31 -14.04 4.21 15.76
CA ASP A 31 -14.84 4.06 16.98
C ASP A 31 -16.21 3.45 16.67
N ALA A 32 -16.84 3.85 15.57
CA ALA A 32 -18.09 3.24 15.10
C ALA A 32 -17.94 1.75 14.78
N VAL A 33 -16.86 1.36 14.08
CA VAL A 33 -16.61 -0.07 13.79
C VAL A 33 -16.29 -0.85 15.06
N LEU A 34 -15.55 -0.26 16.01
CA LEU A 34 -15.24 -0.92 17.28
C LEU A 34 -16.50 -1.09 18.14
N LEU A 35 -17.43 -0.14 18.12
CA LEU A 35 -18.67 -0.21 18.88
C LEU A 35 -19.51 -1.43 18.50
N ASP A 36 -19.62 -1.73 17.21
CA ASP A 36 -20.40 -2.89 16.73
C ASP A 36 -19.59 -4.19 16.63
N PHE A 37 -18.25 -4.12 16.44
CA PHE A 37 -17.43 -5.29 16.10
C PHE A 37 -16.23 -5.55 17.02
N ALA A 38 -16.12 -4.90 18.18
CA ALA A 38 -15.05 -5.19 19.15
C ALA A 38 -15.01 -6.69 19.50
N ASN A 39 -16.17 -7.30 19.78
CA ASN A 39 -16.25 -8.72 20.10
C ASN A 39 -15.74 -9.60 18.95
N CYS A 40 -16.07 -9.26 17.69
CA CYS A 40 -15.57 -9.97 16.51
C CYS A 40 -14.04 -9.94 16.44
N ILE A 41 -13.43 -8.80 16.80
CA ILE A 41 -11.97 -8.65 16.85
C ILE A 41 -11.36 -9.48 17.99
N GLU A 42 -11.97 -9.50 19.17
CA GLU A 42 -11.50 -10.30 20.31
C GLU A 42 -11.56 -11.80 20.03
N ILE A 43 -12.70 -12.30 19.52
CA ILE A 43 -12.88 -13.73 19.21
C ILE A 43 -12.26 -14.14 17.87
N LYS A 44 -11.57 -13.20 17.19
CA LYS A 44 -10.89 -13.42 15.90
C LYS A 44 -11.80 -13.97 14.81
N LYS A 45 -13.08 -13.57 14.80
CA LYS A 45 -14.10 -13.98 13.83
C LYS A 45 -14.52 -12.79 12.98
N LEU A 46 -14.60 -12.98 11.66
CA LEU A 46 -15.11 -11.94 10.78
C LEU A 46 -16.63 -11.84 10.88
N PRO A 47 -17.20 -10.62 10.91
CA PRO A 47 -18.65 -10.44 10.82
C PRO A 47 -19.16 -10.85 9.44
N SER A 48 -20.44 -11.19 9.37
CA SER A 48 -21.09 -11.47 8.09
C SER A 48 -21.23 -10.19 7.26
N TYR A 49 -21.44 -10.34 5.96
CA TYR A 49 -21.69 -9.18 5.09
C TYR A 49 -22.93 -8.39 5.54
N HIS A 50 -23.98 -9.10 5.97
CA HIS A 50 -25.22 -8.51 6.44
C HIS A 50 -25.01 -7.66 7.70
N ASP A 51 -24.24 -8.15 8.66
CA ASP A 51 -23.93 -7.40 9.90
C ASP A 51 -23.18 -6.11 9.59
N VAL A 52 -22.20 -6.19 8.68
CA VAL A 52 -21.42 -5.02 8.24
C VAL A 52 -22.30 -4.01 7.52
N GLN A 53 -23.24 -4.47 6.69
CA GLN A 53 -24.18 -3.60 5.99
C GLN A 53 -25.13 -2.91 6.99
N ALA A 54 -25.63 -3.63 7.99
CA ALA A 54 -26.46 -3.07 9.05
C ALA A 54 -25.72 -1.99 9.85
N ALA A 55 -24.45 -2.24 10.22
CA ALA A 55 -23.60 -1.26 10.90
C ALA A 55 -23.32 -0.02 10.04
N ALA A 56 -23.08 -0.20 8.74
CA ALA A 56 -22.86 0.90 7.80
C ALA A 56 -24.11 1.79 7.63
N SER A 57 -25.31 1.20 7.72
CA SER A 57 -26.58 1.94 7.71
C SER A 57 -26.87 2.64 9.06
N LYS A 58 -26.43 2.06 10.18
CA LYS A 58 -26.62 2.59 11.53
C LYS A 58 -25.71 3.80 11.83
N HIS A 59 -24.47 3.79 11.34
CA HIS A 59 -23.49 4.84 11.59
C HIS A 59 -23.26 5.70 10.35
N SER A 60 -23.71 6.96 10.39
CA SER A 60 -23.57 7.91 9.28
C SER A 60 -22.12 8.12 8.85
N VAL A 61 -21.15 8.02 9.76
CA VAL A 61 -19.72 8.11 9.45
C VAL A 61 -19.22 6.98 8.54
N LEU A 62 -19.90 5.83 8.52
CA LEU A 62 -19.56 4.67 7.70
C LEU A 62 -20.27 4.65 6.34
N CYS A 63 -21.19 5.57 6.06
CA CYS A 63 -22.00 5.57 4.83
C CYS A 63 -21.15 5.61 3.54
N ASN A 64 -19.96 6.20 3.61
CA ASN A 64 -19.03 6.34 2.49
C ASN A 64 -18.07 5.15 2.36
N ARG A 65 -18.15 4.15 3.25
CA ARG A 65 -17.33 2.95 3.23
C ARG A 65 -18.12 1.81 2.62
N SER A 66 -17.49 1.08 1.70
CA SER A 66 -18.07 -0.17 1.22
C SER A 66 -18.03 -1.21 2.35
N PRO A 67 -19.02 -2.14 2.41
CA PRO A 67 -19.00 -3.24 3.37
C PRO A 67 -17.70 -4.06 3.30
N THR A 68 -17.17 -4.26 2.09
CA THR A 68 -15.88 -4.91 1.87
C THR A 68 -14.73 -4.16 2.54
N SER A 69 -14.70 -2.83 2.47
CA SER A 69 -13.66 -2.02 3.11
C SER A 69 -13.72 -2.12 4.63
N ILE A 70 -14.93 -2.14 5.22
CA ILE A 70 -15.10 -2.29 6.67
C ILE A 70 -14.65 -3.67 7.12
N ARG A 71 -15.08 -4.73 6.42
CA ARG A 71 -14.68 -6.11 6.71
C ARG A 71 -13.17 -6.31 6.61
N LEU A 72 -12.53 -5.75 5.57
CA LEU A 72 -11.09 -5.79 5.41
C LEU A 72 -10.36 -5.05 6.54
N TRP A 73 -10.91 -3.95 7.03
CA TRP A 73 -10.33 -3.25 8.17
C TRP A 73 -10.38 -4.11 9.44
N ILE A 74 -11.52 -4.77 9.71
CA ILE A 74 -11.68 -5.68 10.86
C ILE A 74 -10.70 -6.85 10.76
N GLU A 75 -10.57 -7.45 9.58
CA GLU A 75 -9.59 -8.51 9.33
C GLU A 75 -8.16 -8.06 9.65
N ASN A 76 -7.78 -6.86 9.22
CA ASN A 76 -6.48 -6.29 9.53
C ASN A 76 -6.26 -6.08 11.04
N GLN A 77 -7.30 -5.72 11.80
CA GLN A 77 -7.20 -5.61 13.27
C GLN A 77 -7.02 -6.97 13.94
N ILE A 78 -7.74 -8.00 13.47
CA ILE A 78 -7.56 -9.38 13.95
C ILE A 78 -6.12 -9.85 13.70
N MET A 79 -5.59 -9.60 12.50
CA MET A 79 -4.21 -9.99 12.15
C MET A 79 -3.17 -9.22 12.97
N LYS A 80 -3.39 -7.94 13.25
CA LYS A 80 -2.51 -7.17 14.15
C LYS A 80 -2.47 -7.77 15.56
N LYS A 81 -3.62 -8.15 16.11
CA LYS A 81 -3.69 -8.81 17.42
C LYS A 81 -3.02 -10.19 17.45
N ARG A 82 -3.15 -10.97 16.36
CA ARG A 82 -2.43 -12.25 16.24
C ARG A 82 -0.92 -12.02 16.32
N LYS A 83 -0.40 -11.06 15.55
CA LYS A 83 1.02 -10.69 15.57
C LYS A 83 1.47 -10.18 16.94
N SER A 84 0.66 -9.41 17.66
CA SER A 84 1.04 -8.94 19.01
C SER A 84 1.06 -10.07 20.04
N CYS A 85 0.18 -11.07 19.94
CA CYS A 85 0.19 -12.23 20.84
C CYS A 85 1.36 -13.19 20.55
N GLU A 86 1.74 -13.36 19.29
CA GLU A 86 2.88 -14.19 18.87
C GLU A 86 4.24 -13.59 19.29
N LEU A 87 4.30 -12.28 19.58
CA LEU A 87 5.51 -11.62 20.08
C LEU A 87 5.78 -11.82 21.58
N SER A 88 4.88 -12.50 22.32
CA SER A 88 5.06 -12.79 23.75
C SER A 88 5.67 -14.17 24.03
N GLY A 89 5.94 -14.98 23.00
CA GLY A 89 6.59 -16.28 23.12
C GLY A 89 7.71 -16.44 22.09
N ASN A 90 8.97 -16.26 22.52
CA ASN A 90 10.18 -16.53 21.74
C ASN A 90 10.24 -15.90 20.33
N GLY A 91 9.69 -14.70 20.17
CA GLY A 91 9.81 -13.93 18.93
C GLY A 91 11.16 -13.24 18.84
N GLY A 92 12.12 -13.86 18.15
CA GLY A 92 13.33 -13.19 17.68
C GLY A 92 12.94 -11.89 17.00
N GLY A 93 13.25 -10.77 17.65
CA GLY A 93 12.84 -9.46 17.20
C GLY A 93 13.33 -9.22 15.78
N HIS A 94 12.41 -9.17 14.83
CA HIS A 94 12.52 -8.17 13.78
C HIS A 94 12.45 -6.81 14.48
N LYS A 95 13.60 -6.41 15.02
CA LYS A 95 13.99 -5.01 15.01
C LYS A 95 13.67 -4.61 13.58
N ASP A 96 12.66 -3.76 13.41
CA ASP A 96 12.60 -2.89 12.26
C ASP A 96 13.99 -2.25 12.24
N LYS A 97 14.90 -2.83 11.45
CA LYS A 97 16.10 -2.14 11.04
C LYS A 97 15.48 -0.98 10.32
N VAL A 98 15.37 0.16 11.00
CA VAL A 98 15.12 1.45 10.40
C VAL A 98 16.12 1.47 9.26
N ILE A 99 15.65 1.16 8.05
CA ILE A 99 16.48 1.14 6.86
C ILE A 99 16.80 2.62 6.73
N LYS A 100 17.96 3.02 7.27
CA LYS A 100 18.46 4.38 7.15
C LYS A 100 18.36 4.66 5.67
N ARG A 101 17.64 5.72 5.28
CA ARG A 101 17.56 6.13 3.88
C ARG A 101 18.97 6.55 3.49
N ILE A 102 19.78 5.60 3.03
CA ILE A 102 21.14 5.85 2.58
C ILE A 102 20.97 6.74 1.36
N ARG A 103 21.38 8.01 1.51
CA ARG A 103 21.36 9.00 0.43
C ARG A 103 22.20 8.46 -0.72
N TRP A 104 21.76 8.68 -1.95
CA TRP A 104 22.54 8.35 -3.13
C TRP A 104 23.76 9.26 -3.20
N SER A 105 24.97 8.69 -3.25
CA SER A 105 26.19 9.45 -3.47
C SER A 105 26.19 10.07 -4.87
N ILE A 106 27.04 11.07 -5.08
CA ILE A 106 27.17 11.72 -6.38
C ILE A 106 27.68 10.72 -7.43
N GLU A 107 28.63 9.87 -7.05
CA GLU A 107 29.18 8.81 -7.91
C GLU A 107 28.11 7.79 -8.32
N GLU A 108 27.31 7.32 -7.37
CA GLU A 108 26.22 6.39 -7.67
C GLU A 108 25.19 7.02 -8.63
N GLN A 109 24.87 8.31 -8.43
CA GLN A 109 23.95 9.04 -9.32
C GLN A 109 24.54 9.21 -10.72
N ASN A 110 25.84 9.50 -10.82
CA ASN A 110 26.52 9.62 -12.12
C ASN A 110 26.51 8.28 -12.86
N THR A 111 26.83 7.16 -12.18
CA THR A 111 26.75 5.81 -12.77
C THR A 111 25.33 5.47 -13.21
N LEU A 112 24.31 5.78 -12.40
CA LEU A 112 22.92 5.54 -12.79
C LEU A 112 22.52 6.35 -14.03
N ASN A 113 22.92 7.62 -14.08
CA ASN A 113 22.59 8.50 -15.19
C ASN A 113 23.34 8.12 -16.46
N SER A 114 24.57 7.61 -16.38
CA SER A 114 25.33 7.16 -17.55
C SER A 114 24.83 5.82 -18.09
N GLU A 115 24.77 4.79 -17.23
CA GLU A 115 24.43 3.41 -17.62
C GLU A 115 22.96 3.29 -18.02
N PHE A 116 22.06 3.96 -17.31
CA PHE A 116 20.62 3.88 -17.57
C PHE A 116 20.08 5.09 -18.34
N ALA A 117 20.93 5.93 -18.96
CA ALA A 117 20.50 7.08 -19.76
C ALA A 117 19.43 6.70 -20.79
N ARG A 118 19.64 5.58 -21.49
CA ARG A 118 18.71 5.06 -22.50
C ARG A 118 17.36 4.67 -21.91
N HIS A 119 17.33 4.13 -20.69
CA HIS A 119 16.11 3.72 -19.99
C HIS A 119 15.41 4.90 -19.29
N ILE A 120 16.15 5.94 -18.92
CA ILE A 120 15.58 7.16 -18.35
C ILE A 120 14.88 7.97 -19.45
N ARG A 121 15.49 8.06 -20.65
CA ARG A 121 14.88 8.73 -21.81
C ARG A 121 13.83 7.84 -22.50
N GLY A 122 14.12 6.55 -22.64
CA GLY A 122 13.22 5.55 -23.19
C GLY A 122 12.09 5.22 -22.24
N ASN A 123 10.93 4.82 -22.74
CA ASN A 123 9.82 4.37 -21.88
C ASN A 123 10.03 2.95 -21.32
N THR A 124 11.27 2.53 -21.09
CA THR A 124 11.62 1.16 -20.72
C THR A 124 12.35 1.14 -19.39
N LEU A 125 12.13 0.09 -18.60
CA LEU A 125 12.88 -0.14 -17.37
C LEU A 125 14.01 -1.12 -17.65
N PRO A 126 15.16 -0.99 -16.96
CA PRO A 126 16.21 -1.97 -17.05
C PRO A 126 15.74 -3.31 -16.48
N SER A 127 16.19 -4.37 -17.13
CA SER A 127 16.01 -5.76 -16.69
C SER A 127 16.84 -6.06 -15.45
N GLN A 128 16.52 -7.17 -14.78
CA GLN A 128 17.26 -7.61 -13.59
C GLN A 128 18.72 -7.90 -13.91
N SER A 129 18.99 -8.53 -15.06
CA SER A 129 20.34 -8.89 -15.52
C SER A 129 21.18 -7.66 -15.84
N GLU A 130 20.61 -6.65 -16.50
CA GLU A 130 21.31 -5.38 -16.78
C GLU A 130 21.72 -4.68 -15.48
N ILE A 131 20.84 -4.65 -14.48
CA ILE A 131 21.18 -4.03 -13.19
C ILE A 131 22.27 -4.82 -12.47
N GLN A 132 22.21 -6.16 -12.51
CA GLN A 132 23.23 -6.98 -11.87
C GLN A 132 24.60 -6.78 -12.52
N ALA A 133 24.68 -6.73 -13.85
CA ALA A 133 25.91 -6.43 -14.57
C ALA A 133 26.50 -5.06 -14.17
N VAL A 134 25.67 -4.05 -13.97
CA VAL A 134 26.13 -2.73 -13.49
C VAL A 134 26.66 -2.81 -12.06
N ILE A 135 26.03 -3.58 -11.17
CA ILE A 135 26.51 -3.79 -9.79
C ILE A 135 27.86 -4.52 -9.80
N ASP A 136 28.00 -5.53 -10.64
CA ASP A 136 29.21 -6.35 -10.72
C ASP A 136 30.40 -5.52 -11.27
N ASN A 137 30.13 -4.61 -12.21
CA ASN A 137 31.13 -3.70 -12.80
C ASN A 137 31.46 -2.48 -11.93
N ASN A 138 30.65 -2.15 -10.92
CA ASN A 138 30.79 -0.92 -10.12
C ASN A 138 30.80 -1.24 -8.61
N PRO A 139 31.98 -1.33 -7.97
CA PRO A 139 32.10 -1.72 -6.56
C PRO A 139 31.28 -0.86 -5.58
N HIS A 140 31.15 0.45 -5.85
CA HIS A 140 30.35 1.36 -5.02
C HIS A 140 28.85 1.09 -5.05
N MET A 141 28.35 0.36 -6.06
CA MET A 141 26.94 0.00 -6.21
C MET A 141 26.57 -1.31 -5.50
N GLN A 142 27.55 -2.09 -5.03
CA GLN A 142 27.33 -3.39 -4.36
C GLN A 142 26.51 -3.28 -3.06
N GLN A 143 26.51 -2.10 -2.42
CA GLN A 143 25.70 -1.85 -1.23
C GLN A 143 24.20 -1.69 -1.55
N ARG A 144 23.83 -1.60 -2.84
CA ARG A 144 22.46 -1.34 -3.30
C ARG A 144 21.83 -2.62 -3.81
N SER A 145 20.59 -2.85 -3.41
CA SER A 145 19.80 -3.93 -3.99
C SER A 145 19.30 -3.56 -5.39
N VAL A 146 19.14 -4.57 -6.24
CA VAL A 146 18.59 -4.39 -7.60
C VAL A 146 17.24 -3.66 -7.59
N LYS A 147 16.37 -3.98 -6.61
CA LYS A 147 15.09 -3.31 -6.42
C LYS A 147 15.24 -1.81 -6.13
N CYS A 148 16.25 -1.44 -5.35
CA CYS A 148 16.55 -0.04 -5.02
C CYS A 148 16.95 0.72 -6.29
N ILE A 149 17.89 0.19 -7.07
CA ILE A 149 18.33 0.77 -8.34
C ILE A 149 17.16 0.92 -9.32
N LYS A 150 16.36 -0.14 -9.51
CA LYS A 150 15.19 -0.12 -10.41
C LYS A 150 14.18 0.97 -10.04
N THR A 151 13.93 1.14 -8.73
CA THR A 151 13.04 2.19 -8.22
C THR A 151 13.61 3.58 -8.48
N THR A 152 14.92 3.76 -8.31
CA THR A 152 15.59 5.04 -8.59
C THR A 152 15.55 5.40 -10.06
N VAL A 153 15.81 4.46 -10.97
CA VAL A 153 15.71 4.69 -12.43
C VAL A 153 14.27 5.06 -12.82
N LEU A 154 13.27 4.37 -12.25
CA LEU A 154 11.86 4.72 -12.45
C LEU A 154 11.54 6.16 -12.00
N ASN A 155 12.04 6.56 -10.82
CA ASN A 155 11.84 7.90 -10.31
C ASN A 155 12.56 8.96 -11.15
N ALA A 156 13.78 8.68 -11.61
CA ALA A 156 14.53 9.57 -12.51
C ALA A 156 13.77 9.78 -13.84
N ARG A 157 13.19 8.71 -14.40
CA ARG A 157 12.33 8.78 -15.59
C ARG A 157 11.09 9.66 -15.37
N ILE A 158 10.41 9.51 -14.23
CA ILE A 158 9.24 10.34 -13.90
C ILE A 158 9.63 11.82 -13.83
N LYS A 159 10.78 12.14 -13.20
CA LYS A 159 11.31 13.51 -13.14
C LYS A 159 11.65 14.07 -14.52
N TYR A 160 12.31 13.27 -15.36
CA TYR A 160 12.67 13.68 -16.72
C TYR A 160 11.45 14.02 -17.58
N ARG A 161 10.30 13.36 -17.37
CA ARG A 161 9.05 13.68 -18.08
C ARG A 161 8.30 14.89 -17.54
N ALA A 162 8.53 15.24 -16.29
CA ALA A 162 7.90 16.37 -15.64
C ALA A 162 8.68 17.68 -15.88
N SER A 163 9.89 17.60 -16.43
CA SER A 163 10.75 18.73 -16.81
C SER A 163 10.59 19.03 -18.29
#